data_AF-A0A1M7E7N6-F1
#
_entry.id   AF-A0A1M7E7N6-F1
#
_cell.length_a   1.000
_cell.length_b   1.000
_cell.length_c   1.000
_cell.angle_alpha   90.00
_cell.angle_beta   90.00
_cell.angle_gamma   90.00
#
_symmetry.space_group_name_H-M   'P 1'
#
loop_
_entity.id
_entity.type
_entity.pdbx_description
1 polymer ?
#
loop_
_entity_poly.entity_id
_entity_poly.type
_entity_poly.pdbx_seq_one_letter_code
_entity_poly.pdbx_strand_id
1 'polypeptide(L)' 'MSTELNLSLLVEKLTAYQISRAVSIDMDLAQKIVDEEVRIEELPSDVYDKLEELNSKLMN' A
#
# COMPACT_ATOMS: atom_id res chain seq x y z
N MET A 1 8.66 -12.25 12.19
CA MET A 1 7.20 -12.22 12.03
C MET A 1 6.97 -11.66 10.64
N SER A 2 6.43 -12.45 9.72
CA SER A 2 6.02 -11.91 8.42
C SER A 2 4.80 -11.06 8.68
N THR A 3 4.94 -9.74 8.59
CA THR A 3 3.82 -8.81 8.72
C THR A 3 3.00 -8.98 7.46
N GLU A 4 1.93 -9.77 7.52
CA GLU A 4 1.00 -9.89 6.40
C GLU A 4 0.52 -8.48 6.03
N LEU A 5 0.64 -8.12 4.74
CA LEU A 5 0.28 -6.79 4.26
C LEU A 5 -1.18 -6.49 4.63
N ASN A 6 -1.38 -5.51 5.52
CA ASN A 6 -2.70 -5.06 5.90
C ASN A 6 -3.03 -3.76 5.15
N LEU A 7 -3.61 -3.90 3.95
CA LEU A 7 -4.02 -2.75 3.13
C LEU A 7 -5.01 -1.85 3.87
N SER A 8 -5.96 -2.41 4.62
CA SER A 8 -6.93 -1.63 5.40
C SER A 8 -6.24 -0.65 6.38
N LEU A 9 -5.18 -1.11 7.07
CA LEU A 9 -4.41 -0.23 7.98
C LEU A 9 -3.67 0.88 7.22
N LEU A 10 -3.13 0.57 6.04
CA LEU A 10 -2.45 1.54 5.19
C LEU A 10 -3.41 2.62 4.71
N VAL A 11 -4.60 2.25 4.22
CA VAL A 11 -5.58 3.19 3.66
C VAL A 11 -6.29 4.01 4.75
N GLU A 12 -6.41 3.48 5.97
CA GLU A 12 -6.88 4.24 7.13
C GLU A 12 -5.90 5.33 7.57
N LYS A 13 -4.59 5.09 7.43
CA LYS A 13 -3.53 5.97 7.94
C LYS A 13 -2.93 6.89 6.89
N LEU A 14 -3.00 6.51 5.62
CA LEU A 14 -2.33 7.20 4.53
C LEU A 14 -3.32 7.58 3.43
N THR A 15 -3.13 8.78 2.91
CA THR A 15 -3.81 9.24 1.69
C THR A 15 -3.18 8.63 0.44
N ALA A 16 -3.93 8.60 -0.66
CA ALA A 16 -3.43 8.11 -1.96
C ALA A 16 -2.14 8.85 -2.39
N TYR A 17 -2.03 10.15 -2.10
CA TYR A 17 -0.81 10.91 -2.36
C TYR A 17 0.40 10.39 -1.56
N GLN A 18 0.21 10.07 -0.28
CA GLN A 18 1.29 9.53 0.56
C GLN A 18 1.71 8.13 0.11
N ILE A 19 0.75 7.29 -0.28
CA ILE A 19 1.02 5.96 -0.84
C ILE A 19 1.78 6.08 -2.17
N SER A 20 1.29 6.91 -3.09
CA SER A 20 1.95 7.19 -4.38
C SER A 20 3.41 7.63 -4.18
N ARG A 21 3.65 8.56 -3.25
CA ARG A 21 5.01 9.03 -2.93
C ARG A 21 5.88 7.97 -2.27
N ALA A 22 5.34 7.18 -1.36
CA ALA A 22 6.09 6.17 -0.62
C ALA A 22 6.47 4.97 -1.49
N VAL A 23 5.55 4.56 -2.37
CA VAL A 23 5.69 3.34 -3.18
C VAL A 23 6.17 3.63 -4.61
N SER A 24 6.20 4.92 -4.98
CA SER A 24 6.55 5.41 -6.33
C SER A 24 5.64 4.82 -7.42
N ILE A 25 4.33 4.85 -7.15
CA ILE A 25 3.28 4.46 -8.11
C ILE A 25 2.52 5.71 -8.57
N ASP A 26 1.82 5.60 -9.69
CA ASP A 26 0.94 6.66 -10.15
C ASP A 26 -0.24 6.90 -9.19
N MET A 27 -0.84 8.08 -9.29
CA MET A 27 -1.95 8.46 -8.43
C MET A 27 -3.20 7.62 -8.68
N ASP A 28 -3.41 7.10 -9.89
CA ASP A 28 -4.61 6.31 -10.19
C ASP A 28 -4.53 4.95 -9.48
N LEU A 29 -3.38 4.29 -9.52
CA LEU A 29 -3.14 3.05 -8.78
C LEU A 29 -3.17 3.29 -7.26
N ALA A 30 -2.59 4.39 -6.78
CA ALA A 30 -2.65 4.72 -5.37
C ALA A 30 -4.08 4.99 -4.88
N GLN A 31 -4.90 5.66 -5.71
CA GLN A 31 -6.31 5.90 -5.41
C GLN A 31 -7.09 4.59 -5.38
N LYS A 32 -6.88 3.70 -6.36
CA LYS A 32 -7.49 2.36 -6.35
C LYS A 32 -7.09 1.51 -5.14
N ILE A 33 -5.86 1.65 -4.64
CA ILE A 33 -5.44 0.99 -3.39
C ILE A 33 -6.24 1.56 -2.21
N VAL A 34 -6.36 2.88 -2.11
CA VAL A 34 -7.16 3.56 -1.05
C VAL A 34 -8.63 3.18 -1.09
N ASP A 35 -9.19 3.09 -2.29
CA ASP A 35 -10.58 2.71 -2.51
C ASP A 35 -10.82 1.20 -2.39
N GLU A 36 -9.79 0.42 -2.04
CA GLU A 36 -9.80 -1.04 -1.93
C GLU A 36 -10.26 -1.75 -3.23
N GLU A 37 -10.11 -1.09 -4.38
CA GLU A 37 -10.50 -1.59 -5.71
C GLU A 37 -9.44 -2.51 -6.34
N VAL A 38 -8.27 -2.66 -5.71
CA VAL A 38 -7.17 -3.50 -6.18
C VAL A 38 -6.90 -4.62 -5.18
N ARG A 39 -6.77 -5.85 -5.70
CA ARG A 39 -6.36 -6.99 -4.89
C ARG A 39 -4.85 -7.02 -4.76
N ILE A 40 -4.37 -7.50 -3.61
CA ILE A 40 -2.94 -7.72 -3.34
C ILE A 40 -2.29 -8.57 -4.43
N GLU A 41 -3.01 -9.58 -4.92
CA GLU A 41 -2.58 -10.52 -5.96
C GLU A 41 -2.36 -9.86 -7.34
N GLU A 42 -2.99 -8.70 -7.58
CA GLU A 42 -2.92 -7.96 -8.84
C GLU A 42 -1.83 -6.89 -8.81
N LEU A 43 -1.23 -6.64 -7.64
CA LEU A 43 -0.15 -5.69 -7.50
C LEU A 43 1.15 -6.25 -8.07
N PRO A 44 1.94 -5.42 -8.78
CA PRO A 44 3.32 -5.75 -9.09
C PRO A 44 4.09 -6.11 -7.82
N SER A 45 4.97 -7.12 -7.90
CA SER A 45 5.72 -7.59 -6.73
C SER A 45 6.55 -6.49 -6.07
N ASP A 46 7.11 -5.56 -6.86
CA ASP A 46 7.86 -4.42 -6.34
C ASP A 46 6.99 -3.40 -5.60
N VAL A 47 5.72 -3.27 -5.99
CA VAL A 47 4.73 -2.43 -5.31
C VAL A 47 4.28 -3.10 -4.02
N TYR A 48 4.05 -4.42 -4.06
CA TYR A 48 3.74 -5.22 -2.87
C TYR A 48 4.83 -5.10 -1.80
N ASP A 49 6.09 -5.35 -2.14
CA ASP A 49 7.21 -5.34 -1.19
C ASP A 49 7.33 -3.97 -0.48
N LYS A 50 7.16 -2.88 -1.24
CA LYS A 50 7.19 -1.51 -0.71
C LYS A 50 5.99 -1.19 0.18
N LEU A 51 4.79 -1.67 -0.17
CA LEU A 51 3.61 -1.53 0.67
C LEU A 51 3.77 -2.33 1.98
N GLU A 52 4.36 -3.52 1.91
CA GLU A 52 4.65 -4.35 3.09
C GLU A 52 5.67 -3.67 4.02
N GLU A 53 6.71 -3.06 3.45
CA GLU A 53 7.67 -2.25 4.21
C GLU A 53 6.99 -1.04 4.85
N LEU A 54 6.13 -0.35 4.11
CA LEU A 54 5.38 0.80 4.61
C LEU A 54 4.42 0.40 5.75
N ASN A 55 3.72 -0.71 5.61
CA ASN A 55 2.85 -1.27 6.64
C ASN A 55 3.63 -1.64 7.91
N SER A 56 4.79 -2.29 7.74
CA SER A 56 5.67 -2.66 8.86
C SER A 56 6.23 -1.44 9.61
N LYS A 57 6.41 -0.30 8.92
CA LYS A 57 6.79 0.99 9.53
C LYS A 57 5.65 1.68 10.27
N LEU A 58 4.39 1.39 9.92
CA LEU A 58 3.20 1.94 10.59
C LEU A 58 2.76 1.11 11.81
N MET A 59 3.11 -0.18 11.84
CA MET A 59 2.82 -1.09 12.95
C MET A 59 3.86 -1.06 14.09
N ASN A 60 5.06 -0.52 13.84
CA ASN A 60 6.08 -0.23 14.86
C ASN A 60 6.07 1.24 15.27
#